data_AF-A0A816VDU5-F1
#
_entry.id   AF-A0A816VDU5-F1
#
_cell.length_a   1.000
_cell.length_b   1.000
_cell.length_c   1.000
_cell.angle_alpha   90.00
_cell.angle_beta   90.00
_cell.angle_gamma   90.00
#
_symmetry.space_group_name_H-M   'P 1'
#
loop_
_entity.id
_entity.type
_entity.pdbx_description
1 polymer ?
#
loop_
_entity_poly.entity_id
_entity_poly.type
_entity_poly.pdbx_seq_one_letter_code
_entity_poly.pdbx_strand_id
1 'polypeptide(L)'
;NVNLLQCHNGEHTRPCWDDPISVPECLSSSLETLEWVGYEGRKEEKEVAAFILRSGRCLKKVTISSKSTDPDKKLEMLKDLSLSFRRLPTCQVTFD
;
A
#
# COMPACT_ATOMS: atom_id res chain seq x y z
N ASN A 1 14.12 1.89 9.52
CA ASN A 1 13.31 3.12 9.55
C ASN A 1 12.63 3.29 8.21
N VAL A 2 11.31 3.46 8.23
CA VAL A 2 10.54 3.89 7.06
C VAL A 2 10.52 5.41 7.10
N ASN A 3 10.99 6.07 6.05
CA ASN A 3 11.09 7.53 5.99
C ASN A 3 10.11 8.08 4.95
N LEU A 4 9.50 9.22 5.26
CA LEU A 4 8.75 10.02 4.31
C LEU A 4 9.57 11.28 4.05
N LEU A 5 9.96 11.49 2.80
CA LEU A 5 10.60 12.74 2.38
C LEU A 5 9.53 13.80 2.10
N GLN A 6 9.91 15.07 2.08
CA GLN A 6 9.04 16.13 1.58
C GLN A 6 9.40 16.44 0.13
N CYS A 7 8.49 16.20 -0.81
CA CYS A 7 8.65 16.59 -2.20
C CYS A 7 7.93 17.93 -2.43
N HIS A 8 8.63 18.92 -3.02
CA HIS A 8 8.03 20.19 -3.42
C HIS A 8 7.48 20.10 -4.85
N ASN A 9 6.18 20.33 -5.00
CA ASN A 9 5.53 20.49 -6.30
C ASN A 9 4.52 21.65 -6.18
N GLY A 10 5.00 22.89 -6.32
CA GLY A 10 4.17 24.10 -6.10
C GLY A 10 3.75 24.32 -4.64
N GLU A 11 2.71 25.13 -4.42
CA GLU A 11 2.24 25.68 -3.12
C GLU A 11 1.81 24.64 -2.05
N HIS A 12 1.94 23.34 -2.32
CA HIS A 12 1.65 22.27 -1.38
C HIS A 12 2.85 21.32 -1.19
N THR A 13 3.45 21.33 0.00
CA THR A 13 4.37 20.28 0.45
C THR A 13 3.59 18.98 0.63
N ARG A 14 3.89 17.97 -0.20
CA ARG A 14 3.36 16.62 -0.02
C ARG A 14 4.47 15.69 0.48
N PRO A 15 4.16 14.81 1.45
CA PRO A 15 5.08 13.71 1.75
C PRO A 15 5.25 12.87 0.49
N CYS A 16 6.44 12.32 0.35
CA CYS A 16 6.93 11.57 -0.79
C CYS A 16 7.46 10.26 -0.23
N TRP A 17 7.07 9.15 -0.82
CA TRP A 17 7.62 7.87 -0.41
C TRP A 17 9.08 7.76 -0.84
N ASP A 18 9.94 7.39 0.10
CA ASP A 18 11.31 6.97 -0.18
C ASP A 18 11.44 5.50 0.18
N ASP A 19 11.81 4.68 -0.81
CA ASP A 19 11.92 3.24 -0.62
C ASP A 19 12.99 2.96 0.45
N PRO A 20 12.68 2.15 1.48
CA PRO A 20 13.67 1.78 2.47
C PRO A 20 14.88 1.09 1.83
N ILE A 21 16.09 1.50 2.21
CA ILE A 21 17.36 0.90 1.75
C ILE A 21 17.42 -0.62 2.06
N SER A 22 16.75 -1.05 3.13
CA SER A 22 16.64 -2.45 3.52
C SER A 22 15.21 -2.80 3.92
N VAL A 23 14.83 -4.04 3.64
CA VAL A 23 13.55 -4.61 4.07
C VAL A 23 13.66 -5.03 5.53
N PRO A 24 12.79 -4.54 6.43
CA PRO A 24 12.75 -5.03 7.80
C PRO A 24 12.51 -6.54 7.84
N GLU A 25 13.25 -7.27 8.68
CA GLU A 25 13.14 -8.73 8.77
C GLU A 25 11.69 -9.14 9.06
N CYS A 26 11.03 -8.50 10.04
CA CYS A 26 9.64 -8.76 10.38
C CYS A 26 8.66 -8.58 9.21
N LEU A 27 8.91 -7.59 8.34
CA LEU A 27 8.11 -7.39 7.12
C LEU A 27 8.31 -8.58 6.20
N SER A 28 9.55 -9.02 6.00
CA SER A 28 9.87 -10.09 5.06
C SER A 28 9.49 -11.50 5.52
N SER A 29 9.74 -11.85 6.78
CA SER A 29 9.70 -13.23 7.28
C SER A 29 8.55 -13.52 8.24
N SER A 30 7.84 -12.50 8.70
CA SER A 30 6.88 -12.64 9.80
C SER A 30 5.51 -12.01 9.53
N LEU A 31 5.42 -11.02 8.62
CA LEU A 31 4.17 -10.35 8.34
C LEU A 31 3.25 -11.27 7.51
N GLU A 32 2.18 -11.76 8.14
CA GLU A 32 1.18 -12.61 7.47
C GLU A 32 -0.08 -11.87 7.04
N THR A 33 -0.44 -10.80 7.75
CA THR A 33 -1.65 -10.01 7.47
C THR A 33 -1.33 -8.53 7.45
N LEU A 34 -1.86 -7.81 6.45
CA LEU A 34 -1.87 -6.36 6.38
C LEU A 34 -3.31 -5.86 6.48
N GLU A 35 -3.55 -4.91 7.38
CA GLU A 35 -4.80 -4.15 7.44
C GLU A 35 -4.48 -2.68 7.16
N TRP A 36 -5.04 -2.14 6.08
CA TRP A 36 -4.88 -0.76 5.68
C TRP A 36 -6.17 0.01 5.92
N VAL A 37 -6.18 0.84 6.95
CA VAL A 37 -7.35 1.66 7.29
C VAL A 37 -7.28 3.03 6.65
N GLY A 38 -8.38 3.45 6.04
CA GLY A 38 -8.53 4.79 5.49
C GLY A 38 -7.71 5.04 4.22
N TYR A 39 -7.53 4.01 3.38
CA TYR A 39 -6.82 4.13 2.11
C TYR A 39 -7.52 5.13 1.18
N GLU A 40 -6.77 6.10 0.65
CA GLU A 40 -7.29 7.17 -0.20
C GLU A 40 -6.75 7.10 -1.64
N GLY A 41 -5.99 6.06 -1.97
CA GLY A 41 -5.44 5.84 -3.31
C GLY A 41 -4.42 6.91 -3.71
N ARG A 42 -3.78 7.57 -2.74
CA ARG A 42 -2.71 8.52 -3.03
C ARG A 42 -1.49 7.81 -3.63
N LYS A 43 -0.67 8.55 -4.36
CA LYS A 43 0.55 8.02 -4.98
C LYS A 43 1.46 7.35 -3.96
N GLU A 44 1.66 8.00 -2.81
CA GLU A 44 2.54 7.53 -1.76
C GLU A 44 1.99 6.25 -1.10
N GLU A 45 0.67 6.17 -0.92
CA GLU A 45 0.01 4.98 -0.38
C GLU A 45 0.15 3.78 -1.34
N LYS A 46 0.04 4.03 -2.65
CA LYS A 46 0.29 3.02 -3.68
C LYS A 46 1.74 2.53 -3.64
N GLU A 47 2.70 3.43 -3.47
CA GLU A 47 4.12 3.11 -3.40
C GLU A 47 4.45 2.27 -2.15
N VAL A 48 3.96 2.67 -0.98
CA VAL A 48 4.09 1.92 0.27
C VAL A 48 3.44 0.53 0.16
N ALA A 49 2.22 0.46 -0.37
CA ALA A 49 1.54 -0.81 -0.57
C ALA A 49 2.36 -1.71 -1.49
N ALA A 50 2.82 -1.22 -2.63
CA ALA A 50 3.68 -1.99 -3.54
C ALA A 50 4.99 -2.45 -2.88
N PHE A 51 5.57 -1.66 -1.98
CA PHE A 51 6.74 -2.05 -1.20
C PHE A 51 6.43 -3.20 -0.23
N ILE A 52 5.37 -3.09 0.57
CA ILE A 52 4.96 -4.14 1.52
C ILE A 52 4.67 -5.44 0.77
N LEU A 53 3.95 -5.34 -0.34
CA LEU A 53 3.54 -6.48 -1.18
C LEU A 53 4.73 -7.21 -1.79
N ARG A 54 5.75 -6.50 -2.30
CA ARG A 54 6.94 -7.17 -2.84
C ARG A 54 7.86 -7.72 -1.75
N SER A 55 7.81 -7.13 -0.56
CA SER A 55 8.74 -7.41 0.53
C SER A 55 8.25 -8.52 1.45
N GLY A 56 6.94 -8.61 1.69
CA GLY A 56 6.32 -9.54 2.63
C GLY A 56 6.16 -10.94 2.07
N ARG A 57 7.19 -11.78 2.19
CA ARG A 57 7.20 -13.15 1.66
C ARG A 57 6.19 -14.06 2.34
N CYS A 58 5.86 -13.77 3.61
CA CYS A 58 4.90 -14.53 4.40
C CYS A 58 3.49 -13.95 4.35
N LEU A 59 3.25 -12.89 3.57
CA LEU A 59 1.97 -12.21 3.53
C LEU A 59 0.90 -13.12 2.90
N LYS A 60 -0.17 -13.39 3.64
CA LYS A 60 -1.28 -14.28 3.26
C LYS A 60 -2.56 -13.50 3.01
N LYS A 61 -2.80 -12.44 3.79
CA LYS A 61 -4.04 -11.66 3.72
C LYS A 61 -3.75 -10.16 3.69
N VAL A 62 -4.44 -9.45 2.82
CA VAL A 62 -4.47 -7.99 2.82
C VAL A 62 -5.90 -7.49 2.85
N THR A 63 -6.21 -6.66 3.84
CA THR A 63 -7.51 -6.00 4.00
C THR A 63 -7.32 -4.51 3.82
N ILE A 64 -8.12 -3.88 2.96
CA ILE A 64 -8.03 -2.45 2.69
C ILE A 64 -9.42 -1.85 2.88
N SER A 65 -9.53 -0.89 3.80
CA SER A 65 -10.73 -0.09 3.98
C SER A 65 -10.49 1.33 3.49
N SER A 66 -11.39 1.84 2.65
CA SER A 66 -11.26 3.20 2.11
C SER A 66 -11.93 4.22 3.01
N LYS A 67 -11.30 5.39 3.16
CA LYS A 67 -11.94 6.56 3.81
C LYS A 67 -12.96 7.24 2.89
N SER A 68 -12.87 7.01 1.59
CA SER A 68 -13.74 7.66 0.61
C SER A 68 -15.17 7.15 0.72
N THR A 69 -16.16 8.02 0.64
CA THR A 69 -17.58 7.64 0.51
C THR A 69 -18.05 7.60 -0.94
N ASP A 70 -17.20 8.01 -1.89
CA ASP A 70 -17.51 8.04 -3.31
C ASP A 70 -17.32 6.64 -3.94
N PRO A 71 -18.39 6.03 -4.47
CA PRO A 71 -18.34 4.67 -5.01
C PRO A 71 -17.45 4.56 -6.25
N ASP A 72 -17.37 5.58 -7.11
CA ASP A 72 -16.54 5.55 -8.31
C ASP A 72 -15.06 5.59 -7.93
N LYS A 73 -14.72 6.46 -6.97
CA LYS A 73 -13.38 6.54 -6.40
C LYS A 73 -12.98 5.25 -5.69
N LYS A 74 -13.89 4.59 -4.95
CA LYS A 74 -13.64 3.25 -4.38
C LYS A 74 -13.38 2.21 -5.47
N LEU A 75 -14.17 2.22 -6.55
CA LEU A 75 -14.03 1.27 -7.66
C LEU A 75 -12.69 1.46 -8.40
N GLU A 76 -12.24 2.68 -8.58
CA GLU A 76 -10.92 2.97 -9.16
C GLU A 76 -9.79 2.42 -8.28
N MET A 77 -9.84 2.67 -6.97
CA MET A 77 -8.85 2.11 -6.03
C MET A 77 -8.82 0.58 -6.06
N LEU A 78 -10.00 -0.05 -6.11
CA LEU A 78 -10.15 -1.50 -6.22
C LEU A 78 -9.46 -2.06 -7.46
N LYS A 79 -9.65 -1.41 -8.62
CA LYS A 79 -8.99 -1.82 -9.88
C LYS A 79 -7.48 -1.68 -9.80
N ASP A 80 -6.99 -0.55 -9.31
CA ASP A 80 -5.56 -0.27 -9.17
C ASP A 80 -4.87 -1.27 -8.23
N LEU A 81 -5.51 -1.56 -7.10
CA LEU A 81 -5.01 -2.55 -6.16
C LEU A 81 -5.03 -3.93 -6.78
N SER A 82 -6.15 -4.35 -7.40
CA SER A 82 -6.24 -5.65 -8.09
C SER A 82 -5.11 -5.86 -9.12
N LEU A 83 -4.78 -4.84 -9.91
CA LEU A 83 -3.64 -4.89 -10.84
C LEU A 83 -2.29 -5.06 -10.13
N SER A 84 -2.12 -4.40 -8.99
CA SER A 84 -0.90 -4.47 -8.17
C SER A 84 -0.73 -5.84 -7.51
N PHE A 85 -1.84 -6.43 -7.05
CA PHE A 85 -1.87 -7.73 -6.36
C PHE A 85 -1.83 -8.94 -7.30
N ARG A 86 -2.19 -8.80 -8.58
CA ARG A 86 -2.19 -9.91 -9.57
C ARG A 86 -0.84 -10.61 -9.71
N ARG A 87 0.25 -9.98 -9.28
CA ARG A 87 1.61 -10.53 -9.28
C ARG A 87 1.93 -11.41 -8.07
N LEU A 88 1.05 -11.50 -7.07
CA LEU A 88 1.25 -12.28 -5.85
C LEU A 88 0.40 -13.56 -5.89
N PRO A 89 1.00 -14.75 -6.06
CA PRO A 89 0.26 -15.99 -6.24
C PRO A 89 -0.45 -16.51 -4.97
N THR A 90 -0.13 -15.98 -3.78
CA THR A 90 -0.57 -16.53 -2.48
C THR A 90 -1.37 -15.58 -1.59
N CYS A 91 -1.51 -14.30 -1.97
CA CYS A 91 -2.16 -13.30 -1.11
C CYS A 91 -3.64 -13.16 -1.43
N GLN A 92 -4.51 -13.43 -0.46
CA GLN A 92 -5.93 -13.10 -0.56
C GLN A 92 -6.14 -11.61 -0.24
N VAL A 93 -6.84 -10.90 -1.11
CA VAL A 93 -7.16 -9.48 -0.94
C VAL A 93 -8.65 -9.33 -0.67
N THR A 94 -8.99 -8.68 0.43
CA THR A 94 -10.36 -8.33 0.79
C THR A 94 -10.50 -6.82 0.96
N PHE A 95 -11.65 -6.31 0.57
CA PHE A 95 -11.99 -4.89 0.67
C PHE A 95 -13.20 -4.75 1.57
N ASP A 96 -13.10 -3.87 2.56
CA ASP A 96 -14.17 -3.53 3.49
C ASP A 96 -14.64 -2.08 3.30
#